data_AF-A0A962QIV8-F1
#
_entry.id   AF-A0A962QIV8-F1
#
_cell.length_a   1.000
_cell.length_b   1.000
_cell.length_c   1.000
_cell.angle_alpha   90.00
_cell.angle_beta   90.00
_cell.angle_gamma   90.00
#
_symmetry.space_group_name_H-M   'P 1'
#
loop_
_entity.id
_entity.type
_entity.pdbx_description
1 polymer ?
#
loop_
_entity_poly.entity_id
_entity_poly.type
_entity_poly.pdbx_seq_one_letter_code
_entity_poly.pdbx_strand_id
1 'polypeptide(L)' 'MLRITRETDYGIVLMTALAEGESCSAAALAKQCQLPVPMVSKILKALTQAGLLL' A
#
# COMPACT_ATOMS: atom_id res chain seq x y z
N MET A 1 13.43 -14.29 15.81
CA MET A 1 12.87 -14.28 14.43
C MET A 1 12.04 -13.01 14.28
N LEU A 2 12.17 -12.27 13.18
CA LEU A 2 11.34 -11.09 12.91
C LEU A 2 9.92 -11.55 12.55
N ARG A 3 8.88 -11.00 13.18
CA ARG A 3 7.48 -11.33 12.83
C ARG A 3 6.94 -10.30 11.84
N ILE A 4 6.72 -10.73 10.61
CA ILE A 4 6.10 -9.91 9.56
C ILE A 4 4.62 -10.28 9.44
N THR A 5 3.74 -9.29 9.47
CA THR A 5 2.30 -9.48 9.27
C THR A 5 1.95 -9.36 7.79
N ARG A 6 0.81 -9.92 7.36
CA ARG A 6 0.32 -9.71 5.99
C ARG A 6 0.12 -8.23 5.65
N GLU A 7 -0.30 -7.42 6.62
CA GLU A 7 -0.47 -5.98 6.42
C GLU A 7 0.87 -5.30 6.13
N THR A 8 1.92 -5.69 6.84
CA THR A 8 3.29 -5.21 6.58
C THR A 8 3.77 -5.63 5.18
N ASP A 9 3.54 -6.89 4.82
CA ASP A 9 3.90 -7.44 3.50
C ASP A 9 3.20 -6.68 2.36
N TYR A 10 1.88 -6.47 2.49
CA TYR A 10 1.11 -5.67 1.53
C TYR A 10 1.52 -4.19 1.50
N GLY A 11 1.98 -3.64 2.62
CA GLY A 11 2.57 -2.31 2.67
C GLY A 11 3.80 -2.18 1.78
N ILE A 12 4.67 -3.19 1.79
CA ILE A 12 5.86 -3.20 0.92
C ILE A 12 5.43 -3.29 -0.55
N VAL A 13 4.51 -4.20 -0.89
CA VAL A 13 4.00 -4.33 -2.28
C VAL A 13 3.40 -3.00 -2.79
N LEU A 14 2.61 -2.32 -1.96
CA LEU A 14 2.01 -1.04 -2.33
C LEU A 14 3.06 0.07 -2.49
N MET A 15 4.06 0.14 -1.62
CA MET A 15 5.14 1.12 -1.77
C MET A 15 5.97 0.87 -3.04
N THR A 16 6.25 -0.39 -3.39
CA THR A 16 6.93 -0.72 -4.66
C THR A 16 6.08 -0.32 -5.86
N ALA A 17 4.78 -0.64 -5.84
CA ALA A 17 3.87 -0.26 -6.93
C ALA A 17 3.77 1.27 -7.11
N LEU A 18 3.78 2.01 -5.99
CA LEU A 18 3.80 3.48 -6.00
C LEU A 18 5.12 4.06 -6.50
N ALA A 19 6.25 3.38 -6.29
CA ALA A 19 7.56 3.83 -6.77
C ALA A 19 7.73 3.65 -8.29
N GLU A 20 7.01 2.70 -8.90
CA GLU A 20 7.10 2.38 -10.33
C GLU A 20 6.15 3.23 -11.21
N GLY A 21 5.21 3.97 -10.63
CA GLY A 21 4.13 4.65 -11.36
C GLY A 21 3.93 6.12 -11.02
N GLU A 22 3.10 6.80 -11.83
CA GLU A 22 2.53 8.11 -11.50
C GLU A 22 1.46 7.97 -10.41
N SER A 23 1.10 9.08 -9.76
CA SER A 23 0.06 9.12 -8.72
C SER A 23 -1.22 8.43 -9.17
N CYS A 24 -1.52 7.29 -8.55
CA CYS A 24 -2.67 6.45 -8.89
C CYS A 24 -3.64 6.33 -7.71
N SER A 25 -4.93 6.19 -8.02
CA SER A 25 -5.97 6.10 -7.00
C SER A 25 -5.89 4.77 -6.23
N ALA A 26 -6.42 4.74 -5.01
CA ALA A 26 -6.48 3.52 -4.19
C ALA A 26 -7.20 2.36 -4.91
N ALA A 27 -8.19 2.65 -5.75
CA ALA A 27 -8.90 1.64 -6.54
C ALA A 27 -8.02 1.06 -7.66
N ALA A 28 -7.20 1.90 -8.31
CA ALA A 28 -6.24 1.43 -9.32
C ALA A 28 -5.17 0.54 -8.69
N LEU A 29 -4.61 0.96 -7.55
CA LEU A 29 -3.64 0.17 -6.78
C LEU A 29 -4.23 -1.16 -6.28
N ALA A 30 -5.47 -1.14 -5.79
CA ALA A 30 -6.18 -2.35 -5.39
C ALA A 30 -6.31 -3.36 -6.54
N LYS A 31 -6.62 -2.88 -7.74
CA LYS A 31 -6.69 -3.73 -8.93
C LYS A 31 -5.31 -4.26 -9.34
N GLN A 32 -4.28 -3.41 -9.35
CA GLN A 32 -2.91 -3.78 -9.72
C GLN A 32 -2.32 -4.81 -8.77
N CYS A 33 -2.45 -4.58 -7.46
CA CYS A 33 -1.91 -5.46 -6.43
C CYS A 33 -2.84 -6.65 -6.09
N GLN A 34 -4.02 -6.74 -6.72
CA GLN A 34 -5.05 -7.76 -6.45
C GLN A 34 -5.45 -7.80 -4.97
N LEU A 35 -5.60 -6.62 -4.36
CA LEU A 35 -5.97 -6.45 -2.96
C LEU A 35 -7.36 -5.83 -2.82
N PRO A 36 -8.10 -6.11 -1.73
CA PRO A 36 -9.35 -5.42 -1.45
C PRO A 36 -9.12 -3.92 -1.26
N VAL A 37 -9.97 -3.08 -1.85
CA VAL A 37 -9.89 -1.61 -1.70
C VAL A 37 -9.84 -1.16 -0.23
N PRO A 38 -10.62 -1.71 0.72
CA PRO A 38 -10.53 -1.30 2.12
C PRO A 38 -9.16 -1.55 2.75
N MET A 39 -8.46 -2.61 2.32
CA MET A 39 -7.11 -2.94 2.79
C MET A 39 -6.11 -1.93 2.25
N VAL A 40 -6.17 -1.63 0.94
CA VAL A 40 -5.31 -0.63 0.32
C VAL A 40 -5.51 0.73 0.97
N SER A 41 -6.75 1.19 1.14
CA SER A 41 -7.04 2.46 1.80
C SER A 41 -6.53 2.51 3.24
N LYS A 42 -6.62 1.41 3.99
CA LYS A 42 -6.07 1.31 5.35
C LYS A 42 -4.55 1.49 5.34
N ILE A 43 -3.85 0.77 4.46
CA ILE A 43 -2.40 0.80 4.37
C ILE A 43 -1.93 2.18 3.90
N LEU A 44 -2.53 2.73 2.84
CA LEU A 44 -2.20 4.07 2.35
C LEU A 44 -2.37 5.12 3.44
N LYS A 45 -3.48 5.06 4.21
CA LYS A 45 -3.69 5.94 5.36
C LYS A 45 -2.58 5.80 6.41
N ALA A 46 -2.16 4.58 6.73
CA ALA A 46 -1.07 4.35 7.68
C ALA A 46 0.27 4.91 7.17
N LEU A 47 0.57 4.73 5.88
CA LEU A 47 1.79 5.25 5.25
C LEU A 47 1.80 6.80 5.20
N THR A 48 0.68 7.43 4.85
CA THR A 48 0.53 8.90 4.90
C THR A 48 0.68 9.42 6.34
N GLN A 49 0.08 8.74 7.33
CA GLN A 49 0.23 9.12 8.74
C GLN A 49 1.68 9.00 9.24
N ALA A 50 2.46 8.07 8.67
CA ALA A 50 3.88 7.92 8.94
C ALA A 50 4.76 8.91 8.15
N GLY A 51 4.19 9.76 7.30
CA GLY A 51 4.93 10.71 6.46
C GLY A 51 5.69 10.06 5.30
N LEU A 52 5.33 8.83 4.93
CA LEU A 52 5.97 8.09 3.84
C LEU A 52 5.34 8.38 2.46
N LEU A 53 4.13 8.93 2.46
CA LEU A 53 3.42 9.39 1.27
C LEU A 53 3.06 10.87 1.44
N LEU A 54 3.07 11.62 0.34
CA LEU A 54 2.72 13.04 0.26
C LEU A 54 1.24 13.25 -0.08
#